data_AF-E9GXT0-F1
#
_entry.id   AF-E9GXT0-F1
#
_cell.length_a   1.000
_cell.length_b   1.000
_cell.length_c   1.000
_cell.angle_alpha   90.00
_cell.angle_beta   90.00
_cell.angle_gamma   90.00
#
_symmetry.space_group_name_H-M   'P 1'
#
loop_
_entity.id
_entity.type
_entity.pdbx_description
1 polymer ?
#
loop_
_entity_poly.entity_id
_entity_poly.type
_entity_poly.pdbx_seq_one_letter_code
_entity_poly.pdbx_strand_id
1 'polypeptide(L)'
;MEQPAEFKTILYWNDFFGIEDFTFGLGREPFIQAQCPISTCQVTNDRSQFNGSQVVVFSAQNLNFSDLPPHRFPHQRFVFFEMESPVNTDPQSMLDPRTRFSFFNWTMTYRLDSDIVQRDSYGFVVPRSKHPISAMAYPTFQHSGDVTTTSSPSPTSGKKKLVAWFVSNCVTSIHREDYVKQLGRHVPVDIYGKCGNLSCGDRCLEMIRSDYKFYVAFENSFCTDYVTEKLTRALLYDAVPIVMGGVDYNRFAPPHSFIDVKDFDSPEQLGNYLLLLNASDSLYGRYFEWKRHFNVQLTTKQGWCHLCKLANDDRLPSRTYDDIFQWWVDDPETCNLKVGDTPIQRTS
;
A
#
# COMPACT_ATOMS: atom_id res chain seq x y z
N MET A 1 -18.22 35.11 -19.81
CA MET A 1 -17.43 34.04 -20.47
C MET A 1 -16.52 33.47 -19.40
N GLU A 2 -16.81 32.26 -18.95
CA GLU A 2 -15.93 31.51 -18.04
C GLU A 2 -14.62 31.25 -18.80
N GLN A 3 -13.47 31.65 -18.25
CA GLN A 3 -12.18 31.30 -18.85
C GLN A 3 -12.09 29.77 -18.86
N PRO A 4 -11.67 29.14 -19.97
CA PRO A 4 -11.43 27.70 -19.97
C PRO A 4 -10.41 27.39 -18.87
N ALA A 5 -10.73 26.44 -17.99
CA ALA A 5 -9.86 26.06 -16.88
C ALA A 5 -8.46 25.69 -17.43
N GLU A 6 -7.43 26.41 -16.96
CA GLU A 6 -6.04 26.14 -17.33
C GLU A 6 -5.64 24.75 -16.84
N PHE A 7 -5.13 23.91 -17.75
CA PHE A 7 -4.68 22.56 -17.39
C PHE A 7 -3.40 22.64 -16.56
N LYS A 8 -3.40 21.91 -15.45
CA LYS A 8 -2.20 21.75 -14.62
C LYS A 8 -1.38 20.58 -15.14
N THR A 9 -0.12 20.83 -15.49
CA THR A 9 0.83 19.81 -15.95
C THR A 9 1.56 19.23 -14.74
N ILE A 10 1.51 17.91 -14.63
CA ILE A 10 2.25 17.08 -13.67
C ILE A 10 3.37 16.38 -14.43
N LEU A 11 4.62 16.70 -14.11
CA LEU A 11 5.80 16.09 -14.71
C LEU A 11 6.31 14.96 -13.82
N TYR A 12 6.51 13.78 -14.39
CA TYR A 12 7.34 12.73 -13.81
C TYR A 12 8.80 13.03 -14.13
N TRP A 13 9.60 13.31 -13.10
CA TRP A 13 10.99 13.66 -13.31
C TRP A 13 11.81 12.43 -13.70
N ASN A 14 11.67 11.34 -12.96
CA ASN A 14 12.34 10.05 -13.14
C ASN A 14 11.31 8.92 -13.14
N ASP A 15 11.73 7.68 -13.42
CA ASP A 15 10.86 6.49 -13.38
C ASP A 15 10.63 5.96 -11.94
N PHE A 16 9.60 5.13 -11.77
CA PHE A 16 9.34 4.39 -10.54
C PHE A 16 9.63 2.90 -10.76
N PHE A 17 10.78 2.41 -10.29
CA PHE A 17 11.25 1.03 -10.52
C PHE A 17 11.29 0.62 -12.01
N GLY A 18 11.73 1.52 -12.89
CA GLY A 18 11.75 1.34 -14.34
C GLY A 18 10.41 1.59 -15.02
N ILE A 19 9.37 2.00 -14.28
CA ILE A 19 8.04 2.30 -14.80
C ILE A 19 7.92 3.81 -15.04
N GLU A 20 8.02 4.21 -16.31
CA GLU A 20 8.04 5.62 -16.71
C GLU A 20 6.70 6.36 -16.50
N ASP A 21 5.59 5.63 -16.38
CA ASP A 21 4.24 6.19 -16.24
C ASP A 21 3.64 6.03 -14.83
N PHE A 22 4.46 5.54 -13.88
CA PHE A 22 4.10 5.30 -12.48
C PHE A 22 2.87 4.39 -12.31
N THR A 23 2.54 3.56 -13.30
CA THR A 23 1.32 2.73 -13.39
C THR A 23 0.01 3.52 -13.42
N PHE A 24 0.09 4.86 -13.46
CA PHE A 24 -1.07 5.72 -13.62
C PHE A 24 -1.34 6.02 -15.09
N GLY A 25 -0.29 6.20 -15.88
CA GLY A 25 -0.35 6.53 -17.29
C GLY A 25 0.06 7.97 -17.59
N LEU A 26 0.14 8.30 -18.88
CA LEU A 26 0.49 9.63 -19.39
C LEU A 26 -0.73 10.35 -20.00
N GLY A 27 -0.63 11.67 -20.12
CA GLY A 27 -1.67 12.52 -20.68
C GLY A 27 -2.82 12.78 -19.70
N ARG A 28 -4.00 13.09 -20.25
CA ARG A 28 -5.22 13.42 -19.48
C ARG A 28 -6.10 12.21 -19.20
N GLU A 29 -6.01 11.21 -20.06
CA GLU A 29 -6.86 10.04 -20.07
C GLU A 29 -6.89 9.28 -18.73
N PRO A 30 -5.76 9.10 -18.00
CA PRO A 30 -5.77 8.49 -16.68
C PRO A 30 -6.74 9.12 -15.67
N PHE A 31 -6.84 10.45 -15.64
CA PHE A 31 -7.75 11.16 -14.72
C PHE A 31 -9.22 10.98 -15.11
N ILE A 32 -9.51 10.88 -16.41
CA ILE A 32 -10.86 10.65 -16.92
C ILE A 32 -11.31 9.22 -16.61
N GLN A 33 -10.45 8.25 -16.87
CA GLN A 33 -10.71 6.83 -16.58
C GLN A 33 -10.85 6.57 -15.08
N ALA A 34 -10.07 7.27 -14.26
CA ALA A 34 -10.18 7.27 -12.80
C ALA A 34 -11.45 7.97 -12.28
N GLN A 35 -12.21 8.66 -13.14
CA GLN A 35 -13.39 9.45 -12.78
C GLN A 35 -13.08 10.48 -11.68
N CYS A 36 -11.90 11.12 -11.75
CA CYS A 36 -11.49 12.11 -10.76
C CYS A 36 -12.49 13.28 -10.71
N PRO A 37 -12.87 13.76 -9.50
CA PRO A 37 -13.74 14.94 -9.37
C PRO A 37 -13.15 16.19 -10.04
N ILE A 38 -11.82 16.31 -10.02
CA ILE A 38 -11.06 17.30 -10.76
C ILE A 38 -10.19 16.55 -11.78
N SER A 39 -10.41 16.82 -13.06
CA SER A 39 -9.72 16.17 -14.19
C SER A 39 -9.02 17.17 -15.11
N THR A 40 -8.83 18.41 -14.65
CA THR A 40 -8.10 19.49 -15.32
C THR A 40 -6.57 19.37 -15.12
N CYS A 41 -6.06 18.13 -15.17
CA CYS A 41 -4.64 17.84 -15.12
C CYS A 41 -4.21 16.97 -16.30
N GLN A 42 -2.93 17.06 -16.63
CA GLN A 42 -2.28 16.16 -17.57
C GLN A 42 -0.94 15.70 -17.00
N VAL A 43 -0.59 14.45 -17.25
CA VAL A 43 0.72 13.88 -16.89
C VAL A 43 1.64 13.88 -18.10
N THR A 44 2.92 14.16 -17.89
CA THR A 44 3.97 14.01 -18.90
C THR A 44 5.25 13.48 -18.25
N ASN A 45 6.08 12.77 -19.00
CA ASN A 45 7.47 12.44 -18.64
C ASN A 45 8.48 13.21 -19.54
N ASP A 46 7.98 14.11 -20.39
CA ASP A 46 8.80 14.97 -21.23
C ASP A 46 9.37 16.14 -20.42
N ARG A 47 10.66 16.03 -20.07
CA ARG A 47 11.39 17.02 -19.27
C ARG A 47 11.53 18.39 -19.91
N SER A 48 11.30 18.52 -21.23
CA SER A 48 11.29 19.84 -21.87
C SER A 48 10.14 20.72 -21.35
N GLN A 49 9.11 20.12 -20.76
CA GLN A 49 7.96 20.80 -20.16
C GLN A 49 8.17 21.20 -18.69
N PHE A 50 9.36 21.00 -18.14
CA PHE A 50 9.68 21.32 -16.74
C PHE A 50 9.24 22.72 -16.34
N ASN A 51 9.63 23.75 -17.09
CA ASN A 51 9.33 25.15 -16.75
C ASN A 51 7.81 25.43 -16.63
N GLY A 52 7.01 24.79 -17.49
CA GLY A 52 5.55 24.96 -17.53
C GLY A 52 4.79 24.02 -16.60
N SER A 53 5.47 23.08 -15.94
CA SER A 53 4.84 22.12 -15.04
C SER A 53 4.53 22.76 -13.69
N GLN A 54 3.33 22.54 -13.16
CA GLN A 54 2.93 23.03 -11.83
C GLN A 54 3.35 22.04 -10.74
N VAL A 55 3.43 20.76 -11.06
CA VAL A 55 3.86 19.71 -10.14
C VAL A 55 4.96 18.90 -10.80
N VAL A 56 5.99 18.55 -10.03
CA VAL A 56 7.06 17.65 -10.45
C VAL A 56 7.18 16.54 -9.43
N VAL A 57 6.94 15.30 -9.86
CA VAL A 57 6.96 14.11 -9.01
C VAL A 57 8.30 13.40 -9.17
N PHE A 58 8.91 13.06 -8.04
CA PHE A 58 10.17 12.35 -7.96
C PHE A 58 9.95 11.02 -7.26
N SER A 59 10.21 9.91 -7.95
CA SER A 59 10.37 8.61 -7.30
C SER A 59 11.62 8.65 -6.43
N ALA A 60 11.46 8.52 -5.11
CA ALA A 60 12.55 8.57 -4.15
C ALA A 60 13.59 7.47 -4.41
N GLN A 61 13.13 6.28 -4.81
CA GLN A 61 13.98 5.14 -5.12
C GLN A 61 14.91 5.32 -6.32
N ASN A 62 14.50 6.12 -7.30
CA ASN A 62 15.27 6.31 -8.54
C ASN A 62 15.84 7.73 -8.66
N LEU A 63 15.83 8.51 -7.57
CA LEU A 63 16.27 9.90 -7.58
C LEU A 63 17.80 9.95 -7.66
N ASN A 64 18.32 10.48 -8.77
CA ASN A 64 19.75 10.60 -9.02
C ASN A 64 20.23 12.05 -8.80
N PHE A 65 21.20 12.23 -7.90
CA PHE A 65 21.76 13.53 -7.54
C PHE A 65 22.56 14.21 -8.66
N SER A 66 22.97 13.45 -9.69
CA SER A 66 23.60 13.97 -10.91
C SER A 66 22.57 14.45 -11.94
N ASP A 67 21.28 14.19 -11.68
CA ASP A 67 20.18 14.43 -12.60
C ASP A 67 19.02 15.12 -11.87
N LEU A 68 19.32 16.28 -11.28
CA LEU A 68 18.35 17.12 -10.59
C LEU A 68 17.94 18.30 -11.47
N PRO A 69 16.71 18.82 -11.33
CA PRO A 69 16.34 20.06 -11.98
C PRO A 69 17.23 21.20 -11.47
N PRO A 70 17.55 22.20 -12.32
CA PRO A 70 18.51 23.24 -11.96
C PRO A 70 18.04 24.13 -10.79
N HIS A 71 16.72 24.28 -10.63
CA HIS A 71 16.06 25.02 -9.56
C HIS A 71 14.57 24.66 -9.54
N ARG A 72 13.86 25.04 -8.48
CA ARG A 72 12.39 24.99 -8.40
C ARG A 72 11.81 26.39 -8.60
N PHE A 73 10.86 26.54 -9.51
CA PHE A 73 10.15 27.82 -9.68
C PHE A 73 9.11 28.05 -8.57
N PRO A 74 8.75 29.30 -8.23
CA PRO A 74 7.77 29.58 -7.18
C PRO A 74 6.38 28.94 -7.39
N HIS A 75 5.97 28.75 -8.65
CA HIS A 75 4.70 28.10 -9.00
C HIS A 75 4.75 26.57 -8.94
N GLN A 76 5.95 25.98 -8.89
CA GLN A 76 6.13 24.53 -8.88
C GLN A 76 5.95 23.95 -7.48
N ARG A 77 5.49 22.70 -7.45
CA ARG A 77 5.45 21.86 -6.26
C ARG A 77 6.21 20.57 -6.54
N PHE A 78 7.31 20.36 -5.83
CA PHE A 78 8.08 19.11 -5.90
C PHE A 78 7.49 18.08 -4.94
N VAL A 79 7.27 16.86 -5.43
CA VAL A 79 6.58 15.80 -4.69
C VAL A 79 7.52 14.64 -4.45
N PHE A 80 7.70 14.28 -3.19
CA PHE A 80 8.39 13.06 -2.78
C PHE A 80 7.43 11.88 -2.96
N PHE A 81 7.71 10.98 -3.90
CA PHE A 81 6.92 9.78 -4.15
C PHE A 81 7.67 8.53 -3.69
N GLU A 82 7.06 7.77 -2.79
CA GLU A 82 7.60 6.48 -2.34
C GLU A 82 6.45 5.56 -1.94
N MET A 83 6.54 4.30 -2.35
CA MET A 83 5.57 3.27 -2.00
C MET A 83 6.18 2.18 -1.13
N GLU A 84 7.47 1.91 -1.21
CA GLU A 84 8.08 0.92 -0.32
C GLU A 84 8.24 1.43 1.10
N SER A 85 8.38 0.52 2.07
CA SER A 85 8.67 0.92 3.45
C SER A 85 10.03 1.64 3.55
N PRO A 86 10.22 2.58 4.49
CA PRO A 86 11.51 3.27 4.70
C PRO A 86 12.73 2.36 4.84
N VAL A 87 12.57 1.19 5.47
CA VAL A 87 13.66 0.20 5.61
C VAL A 87 14.10 -0.39 4.27
N ASN A 88 13.22 -0.35 3.27
CA ASN A 88 13.44 -0.85 1.91
C ASN A 88 13.56 0.29 0.87
N THR A 89 13.52 1.55 1.31
CA THR A 89 13.83 2.73 0.48
C THR A 89 15.34 2.94 0.46
N ASP A 90 15.94 3.20 -0.70
CA ASP A 90 17.34 3.62 -0.77
C ASP A 90 17.50 5.01 -0.09
N PRO A 91 18.24 5.10 1.02
CA PRO A 91 18.40 6.37 1.72
C PRO A 91 19.31 7.36 0.97
N GLN A 92 20.13 6.91 0.01
CA GLN A 92 21.16 7.74 -0.61
C GLN A 92 20.60 9.01 -1.24
N SER A 93 19.42 8.93 -1.87
CA SER A 93 18.76 10.08 -2.47
C SER A 93 18.30 11.14 -1.46
N MET A 94 18.26 10.80 -0.17
CA MET A 94 17.85 11.67 0.94
C MET A 94 19.02 12.06 1.85
N LEU A 95 20.25 11.59 1.59
CA LEU A 95 21.43 11.98 2.36
C LEU A 95 22.16 13.20 1.79
N ASP A 96 21.96 13.50 0.50
CA ASP A 96 22.52 14.70 -0.12
C ASP A 96 21.79 15.95 0.41
N PRO A 97 22.50 16.98 0.91
CA PRO A 97 21.86 18.19 1.41
C PRO A 97 20.94 18.89 0.40
N ARG A 98 21.19 18.74 -0.90
CA ARG A 98 20.41 19.37 -1.99
C ARG A 98 19.02 18.78 -2.14
N THR A 99 18.83 17.52 -1.78
CA THR A 99 17.56 16.79 -1.86
C THR A 99 16.94 16.55 -0.49
N ARG A 100 17.77 16.53 0.57
CA ARG A 100 17.33 16.36 1.95
C ARG A 100 16.53 17.54 2.48
N PHE A 101 17.07 18.75 2.31
CA PHE A 101 16.55 19.94 3.00
C PHE A 101 15.77 20.84 2.05
N SER A 102 14.51 21.14 2.38
CA SER A 102 13.65 22.10 1.67
C SER A 102 13.45 21.84 0.16
N PHE A 103 13.76 20.63 -0.31
CA PHE A 103 13.63 20.26 -1.71
C PHE A 103 12.18 19.95 -2.09
N PHE A 104 11.48 19.18 -1.25
CA PHE A 104 10.11 18.73 -1.49
C PHE A 104 9.08 19.66 -0.84
N ASN A 105 7.98 19.91 -1.56
CA ASN A 105 6.81 20.61 -1.06
C ASN A 105 5.79 19.65 -0.45
N TRP A 106 5.57 18.52 -1.11
CA TRP A 106 4.53 17.55 -0.77
C TRP A 106 5.11 16.14 -0.69
N THR A 107 4.49 15.30 0.11
CA THR A 107 4.73 13.86 0.16
C THR A 107 3.56 13.10 -0.45
N MET A 108 3.88 12.07 -1.24
CA MET A 108 2.93 11.16 -1.85
C MET A 108 3.35 9.73 -1.57
N THR A 109 2.88 9.17 -0.45
CA THR A 109 3.29 7.85 0.05
C THR A 109 2.11 7.08 0.62
N TYR A 110 2.33 5.84 1.09
CA TYR A 110 1.28 5.06 1.75
C TYR A 110 0.93 5.55 3.17
N ARG A 111 1.80 6.36 3.83
CA ARG A 111 1.55 6.85 5.18
C ARG A 111 0.33 7.76 5.22
N LEU A 112 -0.48 7.64 6.27
CA LEU A 112 -1.74 8.39 6.37
C LEU A 112 -1.54 9.87 6.72
N ASP A 113 -0.33 10.26 7.14
CA ASP A 113 0.07 11.64 7.41
C ASP A 113 0.73 12.35 6.20
N SER A 114 0.81 11.69 5.04
CA SER A 114 1.32 12.32 3.80
C SER A 114 0.36 13.38 3.27
N ASP A 115 0.89 14.37 2.54
CA ASP A 115 0.05 15.37 1.83
C ASP A 115 -0.91 14.69 0.86
N ILE A 116 -0.42 13.64 0.17
CA ILE A 116 -1.19 12.76 -0.68
C ILE A 116 -1.01 11.31 -0.18
N VAL A 117 -2.06 10.73 0.40
CA VAL A 117 -2.06 9.30 0.70
C VAL A 117 -2.20 8.51 -0.60
N GLN A 118 -1.11 7.88 -1.03
CA GLN A 118 -1.06 7.01 -2.18
C GLN A 118 -1.12 5.54 -1.76
N ARG A 119 -2.27 4.90 -2.00
CA ARG A 119 -2.48 3.45 -1.74
C ARG A 119 -3.15 2.75 -2.92
N ASP A 120 -3.13 3.35 -4.10
CA ASP A 120 -3.86 2.86 -5.28
C ASP A 120 -3.46 1.44 -5.69
N SER A 121 -2.18 1.07 -5.52
CA SER A 121 -1.67 -0.28 -5.78
C SER A 121 -1.91 -1.26 -4.62
N TYR A 122 -2.14 -0.74 -3.41
CA TYR A 122 -2.39 -1.54 -2.21
C TYR A 122 -3.86 -1.87 -2.02
N GLY A 123 -4.75 -1.00 -2.51
CA GLY A 123 -6.19 -1.17 -2.42
C GLY A 123 -6.77 -0.80 -1.06
N PHE A 124 -8.10 -0.81 -1.01
CA PHE A 124 -8.88 -0.35 0.14
C PHE A 124 -9.99 -1.35 0.47
N VAL A 125 -10.34 -1.47 1.75
CA VAL A 125 -11.59 -2.10 2.18
C VAL A 125 -12.57 -0.98 2.49
N VAL A 126 -13.67 -0.91 1.74
CA VAL A 126 -14.63 0.19 1.84
C VAL A 126 -16.04 -0.33 2.14
N PRO A 127 -16.89 0.45 2.85
CA PRO A 127 -18.29 0.09 3.04
C PRO A 127 -19.05 -0.01 1.71
N ARG A 128 -19.99 -0.95 1.61
CA ARG A 128 -20.88 -1.11 0.45
C ARG A 128 -21.96 -0.03 0.35
N SER A 129 -22.33 0.59 1.48
CA SER A 129 -23.37 1.62 1.49
C SER A 129 -22.80 2.96 0.99
N LYS A 130 -23.57 3.65 0.14
CA LYS A 130 -23.23 4.97 -0.43
C LYS A 130 -23.35 6.12 0.59
N HIS A 131 -23.01 5.92 1.85
CA HIS A 131 -22.83 7.06 2.74
C HIS A 131 -21.53 7.76 2.34
N PRO A 132 -21.55 9.08 2.13
CA PRO A 132 -20.44 9.81 1.52
C PRO A 132 -19.16 9.56 2.31
N ILE A 133 -18.11 9.19 1.57
CA ILE A 133 -16.75 8.95 2.03
C ILE A 133 -16.22 10.29 2.57
N SER A 134 -16.51 10.60 3.83
CA SER A 134 -15.79 11.60 4.62
C SER A 134 -14.87 10.95 5.65
N ALA A 135 -14.76 9.62 5.61
CA ALA A 135 -13.96 8.86 6.53
C ALA A 135 -13.12 7.85 5.74
N MET A 136 -11.84 8.18 5.54
CA MET A 136 -10.76 7.17 5.64
C MET A 136 -10.68 6.57 7.06
N ALA A 137 -11.71 6.76 7.89
CA ALA A 137 -11.80 6.30 9.26
C ALA A 137 -12.62 5.01 9.27
N TYR A 138 -11.88 3.92 9.39
CA TYR A 138 -12.15 2.77 10.26
C TYR A 138 -13.54 2.10 10.13
N PRO A 139 -13.58 0.82 9.73
CA PRO A 139 -14.80 0.03 9.82
C PRO A 139 -15.20 -0.18 11.29
N THR A 140 -16.05 0.70 11.82
CA THR A 140 -16.70 0.47 13.12
C THR A 140 -17.88 -0.50 12.90
N PHE A 141 -17.79 -1.69 13.52
CA PHE A 141 -18.84 -2.69 13.44
C PHE A 141 -19.99 -2.26 14.36
N GLN A 142 -21.13 -1.84 13.79
CA GLN A 142 -22.38 -1.79 14.54
C GLN A 142 -23.13 -3.10 14.33
N HIS A 143 -23.27 -3.89 15.40
CA HIS A 143 -24.17 -5.04 15.41
C HIS A 143 -25.63 -4.55 15.34
N SER A 144 -26.11 -4.24 14.15
CA SER A 144 -27.56 -4.14 13.88
C SER A 144 -27.98 -5.42 13.18
N GLY A 145 -28.65 -6.29 13.94
CA GLY A 145 -29.19 -7.54 13.44
C GLY A 145 -30.25 -7.29 12.37
N ASP A 146 -30.01 -7.83 11.18
CA ASP A 146 -31.06 -8.46 10.39
C ASP A 146 -30.44 -9.47 9.42
N VAL A 147 -30.80 -10.75 9.59
CA VAL A 147 -30.24 -11.85 8.79
C VAL A 147 -31.04 -11.95 7.50
N THR A 148 -30.59 -11.26 6.45
CA THR A 148 -31.06 -11.51 5.08
C THR A 148 -30.05 -12.37 4.34
N THR A 149 -30.39 -13.65 4.18
CA THR A 149 -29.60 -14.64 3.45
C THR A 149 -29.71 -14.41 1.94
N THR A 150 -28.85 -13.58 1.36
CA THR A 150 -28.62 -13.60 -0.08
C THR A 150 -27.64 -14.72 -0.43
N SER A 151 -28.10 -15.66 -1.25
CA SER A 151 -27.40 -16.85 -1.74
C SER A 151 -26.26 -16.50 -2.71
N SER A 152 -25.15 -16.00 -2.20
CA SER A 152 -23.86 -16.14 -2.88
C SER A 152 -23.26 -17.51 -2.51
N PRO A 153 -22.61 -18.24 -3.44
CA PRO A 153 -21.90 -19.46 -3.08
C PRO A 153 -20.93 -19.15 -1.95
N SER A 154 -20.97 -19.97 -0.90
CA SER A 154 -20.12 -19.77 0.26
C SER A 154 -18.64 -19.80 -0.17
N PRO A 155 -17.81 -18.82 0.23
CA PRO A 155 -16.36 -18.85 0.01
C PRO A 155 -15.67 -20.11 0.57
N THR A 156 -16.42 -20.94 1.30
CA THR A 156 -15.97 -22.13 2.00
C THR A 156 -15.93 -23.41 1.15
N SER A 157 -16.62 -23.48 0.01
CA SER A 157 -16.73 -24.75 -0.74
C SER A 157 -15.58 -24.95 -1.74
N GLY A 158 -14.88 -26.09 -1.63
CA GLY A 158 -13.99 -26.59 -2.69
C GLY A 158 -12.49 -26.35 -2.52
N LYS A 159 -12.08 -25.52 -1.55
CA LYS A 159 -10.66 -25.28 -1.23
C LYS A 159 -10.05 -26.52 -0.56
N LYS A 160 -8.99 -27.08 -1.16
CA LYS A 160 -8.33 -28.33 -0.73
C LYS A 160 -7.00 -28.11 -0.01
N LYS A 161 -6.39 -26.94 -0.19
CA LYS A 161 -5.09 -26.58 0.37
C LYS A 161 -5.29 -25.60 1.52
N LEU A 162 -4.34 -25.63 2.47
CA LEU A 162 -4.50 -24.89 3.71
C LEU A 162 -3.96 -23.47 3.59
N VAL A 163 -2.64 -23.30 3.45
CA VAL A 163 -1.98 -22.00 3.46
C VAL A 163 -1.15 -21.82 2.19
N ALA A 164 -1.28 -20.65 1.55
CA ALA A 164 -0.37 -20.19 0.50
C ALA A 164 0.44 -18.98 0.97
N TRP A 165 1.68 -18.88 0.49
CA TRP A 165 2.50 -17.68 0.62
C TRP A 165 3.19 -17.35 -0.70
N PHE A 166 2.90 -16.19 -1.29
CA PHE A 166 3.58 -15.74 -2.51
C PHE A 166 4.61 -14.69 -2.14
N VAL A 167 5.88 -15.00 -2.35
CA VAL A 167 6.97 -14.19 -1.80
C VAL A 167 8.21 -14.22 -2.70
N SER A 168 8.82 -13.05 -2.86
CA SER A 168 10.05 -12.86 -3.62
C SER A 168 11.18 -12.18 -2.83
N ASN A 169 10.87 -11.54 -1.70
CA ASN A 169 11.86 -11.04 -0.75
C ASN A 169 12.02 -12.03 0.41
N CYS A 170 13.17 -12.71 0.43
CA CYS A 170 13.45 -13.89 1.24
C CYS A 170 14.25 -13.61 2.51
N VAL A 171 14.70 -12.37 2.69
CA VAL A 171 15.44 -11.94 3.89
C VAL A 171 14.85 -10.60 4.29
N THR A 172 14.22 -10.55 5.45
CA THR A 172 13.58 -9.33 5.94
C THR A 172 14.11 -8.93 7.31
N SER A 173 14.12 -7.63 7.60
CA SER A 173 14.53 -7.09 8.91
C SER A 173 13.67 -7.60 10.07
N ILE A 174 12.45 -8.06 9.76
CA ILE A 174 11.50 -8.60 10.74
C ILE A 174 11.48 -10.13 10.79
N HIS A 175 12.36 -10.81 10.05
CA HIS A 175 12.47 -12.27 10.02
C HIS A 175 11.15 -13.00 9.75
N ARG A 176 10.29 -12.44 8.88
CA ARG A 176 8.97 -13.03 8.58
C ARG A 176 9.09 -14.44 8.00
N GLU A 177 10.17 -14.69 7.27
CA GLU A 177 10.52 -15.99 6.69
C GLU A 177 10.74 -17.06 7.76
N ASP A 178 11.35 -16.71 8.89
CA ASP A 178 11.57 -17.64 10.00
C ASP A 178 10.26 -17.95 10.71
N TYR A 179 9.35 -16.98 10.82
CA TYR A 179 8.01 -17.21 11.35
C TYR A 179 7.25 -18.21 10.48
N VAL A 180 7.22 -18.01 9.15
CA VAL A 180 6.52 -18.94 8.23
C VAL A 180 7.18 -20.32 8.24
N LYS A 181 8.50 -20.41 8.34
CA LYS A 181 9.22 -21.68 8.48
C LYS A 181 8.85 -22.42 9.75
N GLN A 182 8.65 -21.72 10.87
CA GLN A 182 8.17 -22.32 12.12
C GLN A 182 6.72 -22.77 11.99
N LEU A 183 5.83 -21.93 11.45
CA LEU A 183 4.44 -22.28 11.18
C LEU A 183 4.31 -23.53 10.29
N GLY A 184 5.17 -23.64 9.28
CA GLY A 184 5.25 -24.78 8.35
C GLY A 184 5.56 -26.13 9.01
N ARG A 185 6.01 -26.15 10.28
CA ARG A 185 6.18 -27.38 11.08
C ARG A 185 4.86 -27.92 11.63
N HIS A 186 3.84 -27.08 11.71
CA HIS A 186 2.55 -27.40 12.33
C HIS A 186 1.42 -27.52 11.31
N VAL A 187 1.55 -26.83 10.16
CA VAL A 187 0.58 -26.84 9.07
C VAL A 187 1.27 -26.83 7.70
N PRO A 188 0.68 -27.43 6.65
CA PRO A 188 1.20 -27.32 5.30
C PRO A 188 1.11 -25.87 4.78
N VAL A 189 2.26 -25.33 4.35
CA VAL A 189 2.38 -24.01 3.73
C VAL A 189 3.02 -24.15 2.36
N ASP A 190 2.26 -23.84 1.31
CA ASP A 190 2.75 -23.82 -0.05
C ASP A 190 3.39 -22.45 -0.35
N ILE A 191 4.70 -22.44 -0.58
CA ILE A 191 5.48 -21.21 -0.79
C ILE A 191 5.81 -21.06 -2.28
N TYR A 192 5.28 -20.01 -2.89
CA TYR A 192 5.47 -19.65 -4.30
C TYR A 192 6.42 -18.47 -4.47
N GLY A 193 7.19 -18.48 -5.54
CA GLY A 193 8.11 -17.40 -5.90
C GLY A 193 9.55 -17.69 -5.47
N LYS A 194 10.41 -16.67 -5.44
CA LYS A 194 11.86 -16.83 -5.27
C LYS A 194 12.27 -17.47 -3.95
N CYS A 195 11.42 -17.43 -2.92
CA CYS A 195 11.73 -17.95 -1.59
C CYS A 195 11.16 -19.36 -1.33
N GLY A 196 10.53 -19.98 -2.33
CA GLY A 196 9.98 -21.31 -2.23
C GLY A 196 10.31 -22.15 -3.47
N ASN A 197 9.80 -23.38 -3.48
CA ASN A 197 10.03 -24.32 -4.57
C ASN A 197 8.86 -24.40 -5.56
N LEU A 198 7.79 -23.63 -5.32
CA LEU A 198 6.62 -23.61 -6.20
C LEU A 198 6.64 -22.38 -7.10
N SER A 199 6.17 -22.57 -8.32
CA SER A 199 5.89 -21.51 -9.28
C SER A 199 4.46 -21.65 -9.77
N CYS A 200 3.91 -20.56 -10.30
CA CYS A 200 2.60 -20.54 -10.91
C CYS A 200 2.65 -19.65 -12.16
N GLY A 201 1.74 -19.93 -13.11
CA GLY A 201 1.61 -19.13 -14.33
C GLY A 201 0.67 -17.94 -14.16
N ASP A 202 0.12 -17.43 -15.25
CA ASP A 202 -0.63 -16.15 -15.31
C ASP A 202 -1.84 -16.05 -14.35
N ARG A 203 -2.35 -17.17 -13.85
CA ARG A 203 -3.50 -17.23 -12.93
C ARG A 203 -3.13 -17.46 -11.46
N CYS A 204 -1.89 -17.17 -11.06
CA CYS A 204 -1.42 -17.30 -9.67
C CYS A 204 -2.42 -16.78 -8.64
N LEU A 205 -2.97 -15.57 -8.83
CA LEU A 205 -3.85 -14.95 -7.85
C LEU A 205 -5.19 -15.67 -7.71
N GLU A 206 -5.76 -16.17 -8.81
CA GLU A 206 -7.01 -16.94 -8.77
C GLU A 206 -6.85 -18.28 -8.04
N MET A 207 -5.64 -18.85 -7.99
CA MET A 207 -5.36 -20.05 -7.19
C MET A 207 -5.60 -19.81 -5.69
N ILE A 208 -5.38 -18.58 -5.20
CA ILE A 208 -5.70 -18.20 -3.81
C ILE A 208 -7.21 -18.44 -3.55
N ARG A 209 -8.05 -18.02 -4.50
CA ARG A 209 -9.51 -18.21 -4.44
C ARG A 209 -9.91 -19.67 -4.57
N SER A 210 -9.37 -20.41 -5.53
CA SER A 210 -9.83 -21.78 -5.78
C SER A 210 -9.30 -22.80 -4.78
N ASP A 211 -8.05 -22.65 -4.34
CA ASP A 211 -7.32 -23.76 -3.72
C ASP A 211 -7.09 -23.58 -2.22
N TYR A 212 -6.88 -22.35 -1.75
CA TYR A 212 -6.36 -22.07 -0.40
C TYR A 212 -7.39 -21.47 0.56
N LYS A 213 -7.44 -21.96 1.80
CA LYS A 213 -8.24 -21.34 2.88
C LYS A 213 -7.58 -20.07 3.43
N PHE A 214 -6.26 -20.09 3.61
CA PHE A 214 -5.49 -19.01 4.22
C PHE A 214 -4.39 -18.51 3.29
N TYR A 215 -4.09 -17.23 3.41
CA TYR A 215 -2.99 -16.59 2.68
C TYR A 215 -2.09 -15.84 3.66
N VAL A 216 -0.79 -16.11 3.62
CA VAL A 216 0.20 -15.35 4.40
C VAL A 216 0.34 -13.96 3.79
N ALA A 217 -0.20 -12.96 4.49
CA ALA A 217 -0.20 -11.55 4.12
C ALA A 217 0.80 -10.75 4.97
N PHE A 218 1.99 -11.31 5.21
CA PHE A 218 3.02 -10.71 6.05
C PHE A 218 3.71 -9.55 5.32
N GLU A 219 3.82 -8.41 6.00
CA GLU A 219 4.62 -7.31 5.48
C GLU A 219 6.11 -7.61 5.55
N ASN A 220 6.92 -6.83 4.85
CA ASN A 220 8.38 -6.99 4.84
C ASN A 220 9.07 -6.14 5.92
N SER A 221 8.31 -5.30 6.64
CA SER A 221 8.80 -4.38 7.66
C SER A 221 7.69 -3.96 8.62
N PHE A 222 8.07 -3.58 9.84
CA PHE A 222 7.15 -3.04 10.84
C PHE A 222 7.17 -1.53 10.81
N CYS A 223 6.47 -0.97 9.83
CA CYS A 223 6.37 0.47 9.64
C CYS A 223 4.94 0.97 9.81
N THR A 224 4.81 2.21 10.28
CA THR A 224 3.57 2.91 10.52
C THR A 224 2.76 2.99 9.25
N ASP A 225 1.48 2.62 9.35
CA ASP A 225 0.51 2.56 8.26
C ASP A 225 0.87 1.67 7.04
N TYR A 226 1.98 0.91 7.11
CA TYR A 226 2.43 0.05 6.01
C TYR A 226 1.57 -1.21 5.90
N VAL A 227 0.47 -1.09 5.16
CA VAL A 227 -0.46 -2.17 4.82
C VAL A 227 -0.68 -2.19 3.31
N THR A 228 -0.16 -3.25 2.70
CA THR A 228 0.04 -3.35 1.25
C THR A 228 -1.03 -4.20 0.55
N GLU A 229 -0.79 -4.51 -0.73
CA GLU A 229 -1.64 -5.39 -1.52
C GLU A 229 -1.73 -6.80 -0.94
N LYS A 230 -0.82 -7.21 -0.06
CA LYS A 230 -0.82 -8.55 0.55
C LYS A 230 -2.11 -8.81 1.33
N LEU A 231 -2.58 -7.83 2.10
CA LEU A 231 -3.85 -7.90 2.83
C LEU A 231 -5.03 -7.95 1.86
N THR A 232 -5.12 -6.97 0.97
CA THR A 232 -6.29 -6.79 0.10
C THR A 232 -6.42 -7.89 -0.94
N ARG A 233 -5.30 -8.44 -1.42
CA ARG A 233 -5.25 -9.62 -2.29
C ARG A 233 -5.91 -10.81 -1.62
N ALA A 234 -5.55 -11.15 -0.37
CA ALA A 234 -6.18 -12.26 0.33
C ALA A 234 -7.70 -12.06 0.45
N LEU A 235 -8.11 -10.88 0.91
CA LEU A 235 -9.53 -10.52 1.08
C LEU A 235 -10.32 -10.58 -0.24
N LEU A 236 -9.72 -10.10 -1.35
CA LEU A 236 -10.33 -10.09 -2.68
C LEU A 236 -10.45 -11.49 -3.27
N TYR A 237 -9.42 -12.32 -3.10
CA TYR A 237 -9.38 -13.69 -3.61
C TYR A 237 -9.89 -14.71 -2.58
N ASP A 238 -10.86 -14.32 -1.75
CA ASP A 238 -11.64 -15.23 -0.90
C ASP A 238 -10.80 -16.16 -0.01
N ALA A 239 -9.64 -15.70 0.46
CA ALA A 239 -8.84 -16.38 1.48
C ALA A 239 -8.78 -15.51 2.74
N VAL A 240 -8.65 -16.14 3.89
CA VAL A 240 -8.46 -15.42 5.15
C VAL A 240 -6.99 -15.01 5.27
N PRO A 241 -6.66 -13.71 5.30
CA PRO A 241 -5.29 -13.25 5.48
C PRO A 241 -4.78 -13.59 6.88
N ILE A 242 -3.58 -14.16 6.95
CA ILE A 242 -2.77 -14.25 8.15
C ILE A 242 -1.78 -13.08 8.08
N VAL A 243 -1.90 -12.11 8.99
CA VAL A 243 -1.20 -10.83 8.92
C VAL A 243 -0.09 -10.74 9.95
N MET A 244 0.99 -10.05 9.58
CA MET A 244 2.11 -9.73 10.46
C MET A 244 2.68 -8.38 9.99
N GLY A 245 2.50 -7.34 10.81
CA GLY A 245 2.85 -5.97 10.45
C GLY A 245 2.97 -5.07 11.68
N GLY A 246 3.50 -3.85 11.46
CA GLY A 246 3.75 -2.86 12.51
C GLY A 246 2.51 -2.08 12.96
N VAL A 247 1.32 -2.46 12.49
CA VAL A 247 0.10 -1.66 12.63
C VAL A 247 -0.98 -2.37 13.45
N ASP A 248 -2.02 -1.62 13.82
CA ASP A 248 -3.34 -2.18 14.16
C ASP A 248 -4.13 -2.41 12.86
N TYR A 249 -4.31 -3.68 12.46
CA TYR A 249 -5.01 -4.02 11.23
C TYR A 249 -6.51 -3.69 11.25
N ASN A 250 -7.13 -3.48 12.42
CA ASN A 250 -8.52 -3.03 12.52
C ASN A 250 -8.71 -1.62 11.92
N ARG A 251 -7.61 -0.88 11.77
CA ARG A 251 -7.59 0.41 11.07
C ARG A 251 -7.79 0.28 9.56
N PHE A 252 -7.50 -0.89 8.99
CA PHE A 252 -7.40 -1.11 7.55
C PHE A 252 -8.38 -2.16 7.00
N ALA A 253 -8.88 -3.05 7.86
CA ALA A 253 -9.88 -4.04 7.51
C ALA A 253 -10.85 -4.29 8.68
N PRO A 254 -12.09 -4.73 8.40
CA PRO A 254 -13.06 -5.05 9.44
C PRO A 254 -12.49 -6.06 10.45
N PRO A 255 -12.76 -5.88 11.76
CA PRO A 255 -12.42 -6.89 12.74
C PRO A 255 -12.97 -8.26 12.32
N HIS A 256 -12.24 -9.33 12.66
CA HIS A 256 -12.59 -10.69 12.25
C HIS A 256 -12.62 -10.95 10.73
N SER A 257 -11.97 -10.10 9.92
CA SER A 257 -11.69 -10.39 8.50
C SER A 257 -10.29 -10.95 8.25
N PHE A 258 -9.45 -11.02 9.29
CA PHE A 258 -8.04 -11.43 9.24
C PHE A 258 -7.65 -12.14 10.54
N ILE A 259 -6.53 -12.85 10.51
CA ILE A 259 -5.90 -13.48 11.67
C ILE A 259 -4.56 -12.78 11.90
N ASP A 260 -4.41 -12.06 13.01
CA ASP A 260 -3.14 -11.42 13.37
C ASP A 260 -2.27 -12.41 14.15
N VAL A 261 -1.00 -12.57 13.74
CA VAL A 261 -0.06 -13.42 14.47
C VAL A 261 0.18 -12.95 15.90
N LYS A 262 -0.05 -11.67 16.20
CA LYS A 262 0.10 -11.09 17.54
C LYS A 262 -0.91 -11.63 18.56
N ASP A 263 -2.00 -12.23 18.10
CA ASP A 263 -3.03 -12.83 18.96
C ASP A 263 -2.63 -14.23 19.46
N PHE A 264 -1.45 -14.72 19.07
CA PHE A 264 -0.96 -16.06 19.40
C PHE A 264 0.41 -16.00 20.08
N ASP A 265 0.58 -16.81 21.12
CA ASP A 265 1.85 -16.93 21.86
C ASP A 265 2.95 -17.58 21.01
N SER A 266 2.58 -18.35 19.98
CA SER A 266 3.54 -19.06 19.13
C SER A 266 2.98 -19.44 17.75
N PRO A 267 3.86 -19.72 16.75
CA PRO A 267 3.46 -20.30 15.48
C PRO A 267 2.73 -21.64 15.61
N GLU A 268 2.99 -22.43 16.66
CA GLU A 268 2.28 -23.67 16.95
C GLU A 268 0.82 -23.41 17.32
N GLN A 269 0.57 -22.44 18.20
CA GLN A 269 -0.78 -22.08 18.60
C GLN A 269 -1.59 -21.55 17.41
N LEU A 270 -0.97 -20.73 16.57
CA LEU A 270 -1.56 -20.32 15.29
C LEU A 270 -1.84 -21.53 14.40
N GLY A 271 -0.89 -22.45 14.23
CA GLY A 271 -1.09 -23.66 13.43
C GLY A 271 -2.30 -24.49 13.89
N ASN A 272 -2.42 -24.71 15.20
CA ASN A 272 -3.55 -25.40 15.81
C ASN A 272 -4.88 -24.67 15.56
N TYR A 273 -4.87 -23.34 15.62
CA TYR A 273 -6.04 -22.53 15.30
C TYR A 273 -6.45 -22.65 13.83
N LEU A 274 -5.50 -22.64 12.89
CA LEU A 274 -5.79 -22.84 11.47
C LEU A 274 -6.36 -24.24 11.20
N LEU A 275 -5.90 -25.27 11.90
CA LEU A 275 -6.45 -26.63 11.81
C LEU A 275 -7.88 -26.72 12.37
N LEU A 276 -8.17 -26.02 13.47
CA LEU A 276 -9.52 -25.90 14.02
C LEU A 276 -10.49 -25.27 13.00
N LEU A 277 -10.08 -24.15 12.38
CA LEU A 277 -10.87 -23.50 11.34
C LEU A 277 -11.01 -24.37 10.09
N ASN A 278 -9.96 -25.10 9.71
CA ASN A 278 -10.01 -26.02 8.57
C ASN A 278 -11.04 -27.12 8.75
N ALA A 279 -11.17 -27.65 9.97
CA ALA A 279 -12.09 -28.73 10.33
C ALA A 279 -13.56 -28.27 10.47
N SER A 280 -13.83 -26.96 10.46
CA SER A 280 -15.18 -26.41 10.63
C SER A 280 -15.48 -25.30 9.62
N ASP A 281 -16.23 -25.65 8.57
CA ASP A 281 -16.70 -24.68 7.58
C ASP A 281 -17.56 -23.57 8.20
N SER A 282 -18.22 -23.84 9.34
CA SER A 282 -18.95 -22.82 10.08
C SER A 282 -18.00 -21.79 10.69
N LEU A 283 -16.94 -22.22 11.38
CA LEU A 283 -15.96 -21.30 11.97
C LEU A 283 -15.19 -20.54 10.90
N TYR A 284 -14.73 -21.22 9.86
CA TYR A 284 -14.05 -20.60 8.72
C TYR A 284 -14.96 -19.60 7.98
N GLY A 285 -16.24 -19.93 7.82
CA GLY A 285 -17.23 -19.07 7.17
C GLY A 285 -17.45 -17.72 7.86
N ARG A 286 -17.27 -17.63 9.19
CA ARG A 286 -17.44 -16.38 9.95
C ARG A 286 -16.46 -15.28 9.52
N TYR A 287 -15.26 -15.66 9.07
CA TYR A 287 -14.27 -14.73 8.54
C TYR A 287 -14.68 -14.02 7.24
N PHE A 288 -15.82 -14.38 6.65
CA PHE A 288 -16.36 -13.74 5.45
C PHE A 288 -17.64 -12.93 5.70
N GLU A 289 -18.13 -12.87 6.95
CA GLU A 289 -19.35 -12.12 7.29
C GLU A 289 -19.22 -10.63 6.96
N TRP A 290 -18.01 -10.06 7.12
CA TRP A 290 -17.71 -8.68 6.78
C TRP A 290 -18.04 -8.33 5.32
N LYS A 291 -18.02 -9.30 4.39
CA LYS A 291 -18.32 -9.07 2.96
C LYS A 291 -19.75 -8.63 2.69
N ARG A 292 -20.66 -8.79 3.66
CA ARG A 292 -22.02 -8.24 3.62
C ARG A 292 -22.03 -6.72 3.68
N HIS A 293 -21.07 -6.12 4.38
CA HIS A 293 -21.04 -4.69 4.67
C HIS A 293 -19.92 -3.96 3.94
N PHE A 294 -18.87 -4.67 3.52
CA PHE A 294 -17.72 -4.06 2.84
C PHE A 294 -17.35 -4.79 1.55
N ASN A 295 -16.54 -4.12 0.74
CA ASN A 295 -15.94 -4.64 -0.48
C ASN A 295 -14.47 -4.19 -0.55
N VAL A 296 -13.64 -4.99 -1.22
CA VAL A 296 -12.28 -4.59 -1.58
C VAL A 296 -12.34 -3.80 -2.87
N GLN A 297 -11.69 -2.64 -2.93
CA GLN A 297 -11.46 -1.90 -4.15
C GLN A 297 -9.95 -1.87 -4.41
N LEU A 298 -9.57 -2.48 -5.53
CA LEU A 298 -8.24 -2.26 -6.09
C LEU A 298 -8.29 -1.04 -7.01
N THR A 299 -7.18 -0.34 -7.15
CA THR A 299 -6.98 0.68 -8.19
C THR A 299 -7.95 1.86 -8.17
N THR A 300 -8.30 2.37 -6.99
CA THR A 300 -9.23 3.51 -6.88
C THR A 300 -8.66 4.84 -7.41
N LYS A 301 -7.40 4.87 -7.86
CA LYS A 301 -6.67 6.02 -8.42
C LYS A 301 -6.84 7.32 -7.61
N GLN A 302 -7.12 7.20 -6.31
CA GLN A 302 -7.51 8.28 -5.41
C GLN A 302 -6.31 9.16 -5.09
N GLY A 303 -5.11 8.59 -4.96
CA GLY A 303 -3.89 9.36 -4.71
C GLY A 303 -3.63 10.35 -5.84
N TRP A 304 -3.70 9.88 -7.10
CA TRP A 304 -3.50 10.74 -8.27
C TRP A 304 -4.62 11.77 -8.46
N CYS A 305 -5.88 11.39 -8.23
CA CYS A 305 -6.98 12.36 -8.22
C CYS A 305 -6.79 13.45 -7.15
N HIS A 306 -6.28 13.08 -5.96
CA HIS A 306 -5.99 14.02 -4.90
C HIS A 306 -4.82 14.94 -5.27
N LEU A 307 -3.75 14.42 -5.87
CA LEU A 307 -2.65 15.24 -6.39
C LEU A 307 -3.16 16.26 -7.41
N CYS A 308 -4.02 15.85 -8.35
CA CYS A 308 -4.61 16.77 -9.33
C CYS A 308 -5.47 17.85 -8.65
N LYS A 309 -6.25 17.48 -7.63
CA LYS A 309 -7.02 18.45 -6.84
C LYS A 309 -6.10 19.48 -6.16
N LEU A 310 -5.00 19.05 -5.54
CA LEU A 310 -4.04 19.98 -4.90
C LEU A 310 -3.34 20.87 -5.93
N ALA A 311 -2.99 20.33 -7.11
CA ALA A 311 -2.39 21.10 -8.20
C ALA A 311 -3.30 22.23 -8.73
N ASN A 312 -4.62 22.09 -8.57
CA ASN A 312 -5.61 23.09 -8.96
C ASN A 312 -6.00 24.06 -7.82
N ASP A 313 -5.41 23.94 -6.62
CA ASP A 313 -5.68 24.86 -5.51
C ASP A 313 -4.55 25.88 -5.34
N ASP A 314 -4.65 26.99 -6.08
CA ASP A 314 -3.66 28.08 -6.07
C ASP A 314 -3.56 28.81 -4.71
N ARG A 315 -4.43 28.50 -3.74
CA ARG A 315 -4.39 29.07 -2.38
C ARG A 315 -3.44 28.33 -1.44
N LEU A 316 -2.96 27.15 -1.83
CA LEU A 316 -2.09 26.34 -0.97
C LEU A 316 -0.74 27.03 -0.77
N PRO A 317 -0.28 27.18 0.49
CA PRO A 317 0.98 27.83 0.77
C PRO A 317 2.14 27.02 0.15
N SER A 318 3.19 27.73 -0.26
CA SER A 318 4.45 27.09 -0.65
C SER A 318 5.21 26.72 0.63
N ARG A 319 4.84 25.59 1.23
CA ARG A 319 5.60 24.96 2.33
C ARG A 319 6.58 23.94 1.79
N THR A 320 7.66 23.68 2.53
CA THR A 320 8.62 22.62 2.23
C THR A 320 8.80 21.72 3.43
N TYR A 321 9.20 20.48 3.18
CA TYR A 321 9.73 19.62 4.23
C TYR A 321 11.14 20.09 4.56
N ASP A 322 11.35 20.49 5.81
CA ASP A 322 12.64 21.00 6.25
C ASP A 322 13.71 19.92 6.14
N ASP A 323 13.42 18.69 6.57
CA ASP A 323 14.29 17.52 6.46
C ASP A 323 13.47 16.28 6.06
N ILE A 324 13.53 15.90 4.78
CA ILE A 324 12.77 14.75 4.28
C ILE A 324 13.33 13.42 4.79
N PHE A 325 14.64 13.35 5.07
CA PHE A 325 15.27 12.15 5.61
C PHE A 325 14.78 11.88 7.04
N GLN A 326 14.71 12.95 7.85
CA GLN A 326 14.14 12.85 9.19
C GLN A 326 12.69 12.40 9.15
N TRP A 327 11.88 12.95 8.24
CA TRP A 327 10.47 12.57 8.14
C TRP A 327 10.29 11.12 7.65
N TRP A 328 11.05 10.67 6.64
CA TRP A 328 10.82 9.37 6.01
C TRP A 328 11.62 8.22 6.63
N VAL A 329 12.92 8.40 6.87
CA VAL A 329 13.84 7.32 7.22
C VAL A 329 14.17 7.28 8.71
N ASP A 330 14.42 8.44 9.33
CA ASP A 330 14.88 8.56 10.73
C ASP A 330 13.75 9.01 11.68
N ASP A 331 12.50 8.83 11.27
CA ASP A 331 11.36 9.10 12.12
C ASP A 331 11.21 7.94 13.12
N PRO A 332 11.37 8.20 14.44
CA PRO A 332 11.31 7.17 15.47
C PRO A 332 9.93 6.51 15.58
N GLU A 333 8.88 7.15 15.07
CA GLU A 333 7.53 6.59 15.03
C GLU A 333 7.26 5.81 13.74
N THR A 334 8.14 5.89 12.73
CA THR A 334 7.84 5.40 11.39
C THR A 334 8.11 3.93 11.20
N CYS A 335 9.18 3.38 11.76
CA CYS A 335 9.42 1.95 11.76
C CYS A 335 10.02 1.57 13.12
N ASN A 336 9.71 0.37 13.63
CA ASN A 336 10.39 -0.21 14.80
C ASN A 336 11.85 -0.57 14.46
N LEU A 337 12.62 0.40 13.98
CA LEU A 337 14.06 0.31 13.79
C LEU A 337 14.68 0.40 15.19
N LYS A 338 15.41 -0.65 15.59
CA LYS A 338 16.22 -0.54 16.81
C LYS A 338 17.23 0.58 16.59
N VAL A 339 17.38 1.46 17.59
CA VAL A 339 18.42 2.49 17.60
C VAL A 339 19.77 1.80 17.40
N GLY A 340 20.40 2.00 16.24
CA GLY A 340 21.67 1.34 15.85
C GLY A 340 21.60 0.44 14.62
N ASP A 341 20.41 0.07 14.14
CA ASP A 341 20.20 -0.72 12.91
C ASP A 341 19.83 0.14 11.69
N THR A 342 19.90 1.47 11.81
CA THR A 342 19.85 2.38 10.66
C THR A 342 21.02 2.05 9.71
N PRO A 343 20.84 1.99 8.38
CA PRO A 343 21.90 1.63 7.42
C PRO A 343 23.07 2.64 7.32
N ILE A 344 23.22 3.53 8.28
CA ILE A 344 24.18 4.63 8.23
C ILE A 344 25.08 4.49 9.45
N GLN A 345 26.33 4.07 9.20
CA GLN A 345 27.40 4.31 10.15
C GLN A 345 27.44 5.81 10.43
N ARG A 346 27.03 6.20 11.64
CA ARG A 346 27.28 7.54 12.16
C ARG A 346 28.80 7.66 12.30
N THR A 347 29.45 8.27 11.32
CA THR A 347 30.83 8.71 11.49
C THR A 347 30.83 9.80 12.55
N SER A 348 31.51 9.51 13.65
CA SER A 348 31.79 10.40 14.78
C SER A 348 32.47 11.69 14.36
#